data_AF-A0A2X0V6X2-F1
#
_entry.id   AF-A0A2X0V6X2-F1
#
_cell.length_a   1.000
_cell.length_b   1.000
_cell.length_c   1.000
_cell.angle_alpha   90.00
_cell.angle_beta   90.00
_cell.angle_gamma   90.00
#
_symmetry.space_group_name_H-M   'P 1'
#
loop_
_entity.id
_entity.type
_entity.pdbx_description
1 polymer ?
#
loop_
_entity_poly.entity_id
_entity_poly.type
_entity_poly.pdbx_seq_one_letter_code
_entity_poly.pdbx_strand_id
1 'polypeptide(L)'
;MISFNKKSNTLYISGAIEGAHFFKEGDSNTVFELSQYDTARALNVVINSPGGSTNEGLAIKTFLESLEIQPRISVTGLAASAATLITSARNAHVTMQKGSMFMIHEPWITMQGAKDDLKKTADRLDKLTQSIAQLYAEKTNLPVPQLIKMMSEETWLTADEAVELGFADKVDGTKSVNASIDNNKLSIGGLDFSCATYCKLQEFFQCHQEDEITMNEEVKTEDKNLTVTETKSAVTFTDVAQMIKAYPDFCRAIADEAFAKGQSAERERIKELDAMSSKQHESLINKAKYETFEDAKSCAFNILKAQKQQLDEQASALQSDASALQEVAGVQDDVMTSAETQRNAMIKSILENM
;
A
#
# COMPACT_ATOMS: atom_id res chain seq x y z
N MET A 1 -15.83 10.43 -21.65
CA MET A 1 -17.27 10.60 -21.85
C MET A 1 -18.03 10.06 -20.65
N ILE A 2 -18.78 10.95 -20.00
CA ILE A 2 -19.76 10.59 -18.98
C ILE A 2 -21.12 10.56 -19.67
N SER A 3 -21.95 9.55 -19.36
CA SER A 3 -23.30 9.45 -19.91
C SER A 3 -24.24 8.77 -18.92
N PHE A 4 -25.47 9.27 -18.81
CA PHE A 4 -26.48 8.73 -17.91
C PHE A 4 -27.64 8.04 -18.64
N ASN A 5 -27.87 6.77 -18.30
CA ASN A 5 -29.02 6.00 -18.79
C ASN A 5 -30.15 6.01 -17.75
N LYS A 6 -31.19 6.81 -18.01
CA LYS A 6 -32.36 6.95 -17.13
C LYS A 6 -33.11 5.65 -16.86
N LYS A 7 -33.30 4.81 -17.89
CA LYS A 7 -34.12 3.58 -17.78
C LYS A 7 -33.51 2.58 -16.79
N SER A 8 -32.19 2.44 -16.86
CA SER A 8 -31.40 1.54 -16.01
C SER A 8 -30.85 2.23 -14.75
N ASN A 9 -31.11 3.53 -14.57
CA ASN A 9 -30.54 4.36 -13.51
C ASN A 9 -29.03 4.17 -13.38
N THR A 10 -28.32 4.21 -14.53
CA THR A 10 -26.89 3.87 -14.61
C THR A 10 -26.09 5.04 -15.19
N LEU A 11 -25.08 5.47 -14.45
CA LEU A 11 -24.07 6.43 -14.85
C LEU A 11 -22.84 5.69 -15.40
N TYR A 12 -22.48 5.95 -16.65
CA TYR A 12 -21.26 5.43 -17.26
C TYR A 12 -20.20 6.51 -17.24
N ILE A 13 -19.02 6.19 -16.70
CA ILE A 13 -17.84 7.06 -16.67
C ILE A 13 -16.74 6.35 -17.46
N SER A 14 -16.56 6.76 -18.70
CA SER A 14 -15.67 6.06 -19.63
C SER A 14 -14.69 7.03 -20.30
N GLY A 15 -13.40 6.72 -20.28
CA GLY A 15 -12.38 7.68 -20.71
C GLY A 15 -12.17 8.83 -19.72
N ALA A 16 -11.57 9.93 -20.17
CA ALA A 16 -11.14 11.01 -19.28
C ALA A 16 -12.32 11.69 -18.55
N ILE A 17 -12.10 12.01 -17.27
CA ILE A 17 -12.99 12.84 -16.44
C ILE A 17 -12.61 14.29 -16.69
N GLU A 18 -13.40 14.99 -17.46
CA GLU A 18 -13.18 16.39 -17.80
C GLU A 18 -14.30 17.24 -17.21
N GLY A 19 -13.94 18.43 -16.74
CA GLY A 19 -14.90 19.47 -16.37
C GLY A 19 -15.04 20.45 -17.52
N ALA A 20 -16.10 21.25 -17.50
CA ALA A 20 -16.19 22.43 -18.36
C ALA A 20 -14.86 23.19 -18.30
N HIS A 21 -14.20 23.30 -19.45
CA HIS A 21 -12.84 23.76 -19.58
C HIS A 21 -12.60 25.07 -18.82
N PHE A 22 -11.53 25.11 -18.02
CA PHE A 22 -11.10 26.28 -17.23
C PHE A 22 -10.84 27.57 -18.06
N PHE A 23 -10.99 27.52 -19.40
CA PHE A 23 -10.83 28.68 -20.31
C PHE A 23 -11.82 28.75 -21.49
N LYS A 24 -12.86 27.92 -21.57
CA LYS A 24 -13.91 28.08 -22.60
C LYS A 24 -15.28 27.69 -22.05
N GLU A 25 -16.20 28.64 -22.09
CA GLU A 25 -17.64 28.36 -22.04
C GLU A 25 -18.01 27.42 -23.19
N GLY A 26 -18.68 26.31 -22.88
CA GLY A 26 -19.27 25.42 -23.88
C GLY A 26 -19.15 23.94 -23.54
N ASP A 27 -20.26 23.39 -23.01
CA ASP A 27 -20.76 22.02 -23.15
C ASP A 27 -19.89 20.82 -22.71
N SER A 28 -19.90 20.55 -21.40
CA SER A 28 -20.34 19.26 -20.84
C SER A 28 -20.40 19.34 -19.31
N ASN A 29 -21.60 19.40 -18.73
CA ASN A 29 -21.78 19.46 -17.28
C ASN A 29 -21.99 18.04 -16.73
N THR A 30 -20.95 17.48 -16.10
CA THR A 30 -21.03 16.28 -15.23
C THR A 30 -22.13 16.44 -14.16
N VAL A 31 -22.30 17.65 -13.63
CA VAL A 31 -23.33 18.03 -12.65
C VAL A 31 -24.75 18.06 -13.26
N PHE A 32 -24.90 18.27 -14.58
CA PHE A 32 -26.21 18.40 -15.24
C PHE A 32 -26.83 17.05 -15.63
N GLU A 33 -26.02 15.99 -15.76
CA GLU A 33 -26.55 14.65 -15.97
C GLU A 33 -27.10 14.05 -14.67
N LEU A 34 -26.51 14.41 -13.52
CA LEU A 34 -26.89 13.92 -12.19
C LEU A 34 -28.22 14.48 -11.70
N SER A 35 -28.68 15.63 -12.22
CA SER A 35 -30.01 16.18 -11.89
C SER A 35 -31.18 15.35 -12.43
N GLN A 36 -30.90 14.33 -13.24
CA GLN A 36 -31.89 13.46 -13.87
C GLN A 36 -31.99 12.08 -13.19
N TYR A 37 -31.29 11.91 -12.07
CA TYR A 37 -31.28 10.70 -11.26
C TYR A 37 -32.65 10.39 -10.65
N ASP A 38 -33.05 9.12 -10.72
CA ASP A 38 -34.22 8.60 -10.03
C ASP A 38 -33.87 8.26 -8.57
N THR A 39 -34.28 9.12 -7.65
CA THR A 39 -34.03 8.98 -6.21
C THR A 39 -34.71 7.78 -5.57
N ALA A 40 -35.66 7.13 -6.26
CA ALA A 40 -36.35 5.95 -5.73
C ALA A 40 -35.54 4.65 -5.91
N ARG A 41 -34.44 4.66 -6.70
CA ARG A 41 -33.66 3.45 -7.04
C ARG A 41 -32.18 3.69 -6.78
N ALA A 42 -31.46 2.65 -6.38
CA ALA A 42 -30.00 2.74 -6.25
C ALA A 42 -29.36 3.16 -7.59
N LEU A 43 -28.43 4.12 -7.53
CA LEU A 43 -27.62 4.53 -8.67
C LEU A 43 -26.57 3.46 -8.96
N ASN A 44 -26.52 2.97 -10.20
CA ASN A 44 -25.38 2.17 -10.66
C ASN A 44 -24.36 3.10 -11.33
N VAL A 45 -23.09 2.96 -11.00
CA VAL A 45 -21.99 3.72 -11.62
C VAL A 45 -21.03 2.71 -12.24
N VAL A 46 -20.79 2.80 -13.55
CA VAL A 46 -19.88 1.92 -14.28
C VAL A 46 -18.65 2.73 -14.68
N ILE A 47 -17.48 2.34 -14.18
CA ILE A 47 -16.22 3.05 -14.37
C ILE A 47 -15.29 2.24 -15.29
N ASN A 48 -14.79 2.92 -16.31
CA ASN A 48 -13.64 2.51 -17.13
C ASN A 48 -12.88 3.77 -17.55
N SER A 49 -12.10 4.34 -16.64
CA SER A 49 -11.53 5.68 -16.78
C SER A 49 -10.06 5.74 -16.34
N PRO A 50 -9.20 6.39 -17.14
CA PRO A 50 -7.83 6.71 -16.76
C PRO A 50 -7.73 7.90 -15.77
N GLY A 51 -8.86 8.50 -15.37
CA GLY A 51 -8.90 9.69 -14.51
C GLY A 51 -9.03 10.99 -15.30
N GLY A 52 -8.52 12.09 -14.73
CA GLY A 52 -8.66 13.43 -15.30
C GLY A 52 -8.69 14.51 -14.23
N SER A 53 -9.68 15.41 -14.28
CA SER A 53 -9.86 16.51 -13.35
C SER A 53 -10.17 16.03 -11.93
N THR A 54 -9.28 16.35 -10.99
CA THR A 54 -9.46 16.09 -9.55
C THR A 54 -10.74 16.72 -9.01
N ASN A 55 -11.05 17.95 -9.42
CA ASN A 55 -12.22 18.68 -8.93
C ASN A 55 -13.53 18.00 -9.37
N GLU A 56 -13.60 17.51 -10.61
CA GLU A 56 -14.77 16.78 -11.11
C GLU A 56 -14.92 15.44 -10.41
N GLY A 57 -13.82 14.70 -10.21
CA GLY A 57 -13.84 13.47 -9.42
C GLY A 57 -14.38 13.69 -8.02
N LEU A 58 -13.97 14.78 -7.35
CA LEU A 58 -14.47 15.16 -6.02
C LEU A 58 -15.94 15.60 -6.06
N ALA A 59 -16.38 16.31 -7.10
CA ALA A 59 -17.78 16.71 -7.25
C ALA A 59 -18.69 15.49 -7.39
N ILE A 60 -18.30 14.52 -8.23
CA ILE A 60 -19.04 13.26 -8.40
C ILE A 60 -19.04 12.47 -7.08
N LYS A 61 -17.89 12.34 -6.41
CA LYS A 61 -17.81 11.70 -5.08
C LYS A 61 -18.79 12.34 -4.09
N THR A 62 -18.79 13.67 -4.00
CA THR A 62 -19.66 14.41 -3.08
C THR A 62 -21.14 14.20 -3.40
N PHE A 63 -21.49 14.17 -4.68
CA PHE A 63 -22.84 13.84 -5.11
C PHE A 63 -23.25 12.42 -4.66
N LEU A 64 -22.40 11.42 -4.90
CA LEU A 64 -22.66 10.04 -4.50
C LEU A 64 -22.88 9.92 -2.98
N GLU A 65 -22.09 10.67 -2.20
CA GLU A 65 -22.22 10.72 -0.73
C GLU A 65 -23.48 11.44 -0.24
N SER A 66 -24.08 12.30 -1.07
CA SER A 66 -25.35 12.97 -0.75
C SER A 66 -26.58 12.09 -0.97
N LEU A 67 -26.42 10.94 -1.64
CA LEU A 67 -27.52 10.02 -1.92
C LEU A 67 -27.96 9.28 -0.65
N GLU A 68 -29.27 9.25 -0.41
CA GLU A 68 -29.86 8.47 0.70
C GLU A 68 -29.74 6.95 0.48
N ILE A 69 -29.75 6.53 -0.78
CA ILE A 69 -29.59 5.12 -1.18
C ILE A 69 -28.13 4.87 -1.51
N GLN A 70 -27.57 3.78 -0.96
CA GLN A 70 -26.21 3.34 -1.25
C GLN A 70 -25.97 3.16 -2.78
N PRO A 71 -25.04 3.93 -3.37
CA PRO A 71 -24.68 3.76 -4.77
C PRO A 71 -23.84 2.49 -4.98
N ARG A 72 -24.02 1.86 -6.13
CA ARG A 72 -23.27 0.68 -6.56
C ARG A 72 -22.29 1.06 -7.66
N ILE A 73 -20.99 0.98 -7.37
CA ILE A 73 -19.93 1.32 -8.31
C ILE A 73 -19.31 0.03 -8.84
N SER A 74 -19.18 -0.11 -10.16
CA SER A 74 -18.51 -1.24 -10.81
C SER A 74 -17.35 -0.75 -11.67
N VAL A 75 -16.13 -1.18 -11.34
CA VAL A 75 -14.95 -0.97 -12.18
C VAL A 75 -14.83 -2.12 -13.17
N THR A 76 -15.00 -1.83 -14.45
CA THR A 76 -15.10 -2.86 -15.50
C THR A 76 -13.79 -3.09 -16.26
N GLY A 77 -12.88 -2.11 -16.24
CA GLY A 77 -11.58 -2.20 -16.90
C GLY A 77 -10.51 -1.44 -16.13
N LEU A 78 -10.67 -0.13 -16.01
CA LEU A 78 -9.70 0.73 -15.33
C LEU A 78 -10.41 1.73 -14.40
N ALA A 79 -9.88 1.92 -13.20
CA ALA A 79 -10.11 3.12 -12.39
C ALA A 79 -8.73 3.67 -11.99
N ALA A 80 -8.30 4.75 -12.64
CA ALA A 80 -7.01 5.37 -12.36
C ALA A 80 -7.15 6.85 -12.01
N SER A 81 -6.23 7.37 -11.21
CA SER A 81 -6.12 8.80 -10.88
C SER A 81 -7.45 9.38 -10.38
N ALA A 82 -7.96 10.49 -10.93
CA ALA A 82 -9.20 11.11 -10.43
C ALA A 82 -10.43 10.17 -10.40
N ALA A 83 -10.43 9.08 -11.18
CA ALA A 83 -11.51 8.09 -11.15
C ALA A 83 -11.57 7.32 -9.82
N THR A 84 -10.43 7.10 -9.16
CA THR A 84 -10.37 6.41 -7.87
C THR A 84 -10.89 7.26 -6.72
N LEU A 85 -11.01 8.59 -6.91
CA LEU A 85 -11.72 9.44 -5.94
C LEU A 85 -13.21 9.12 -5.92
N ILE A 86 -13.79 8.76 -7.06
CA ILE A 86 -15.22 8.41 -7.17
C ILE A 86 -15.50 7.12 -6.39
N THR A 87 -14.61 6.13 -6.51
CA THR A 87 -14.72 4.86 -5.75
C THR A 87 -14.51 5.05 -4.25
N SER A 88 -13.92 6.17 -3.82
CA SER A 88 -13.72 6.50 -2.39
C SER A 88 -14.96 7.10 -1.70
N ALA A 89 -16.11 7.19 -2.37
CA ALA A 89 -17.35 7.66 -1.76
C ALA A 89 -17.75 6.77 -0.56
N ARG A 90 -17.93 7.37 0.63
CA ARG A 90 -18.08 6.65 1.90
C ARG A 90 -19.26 5.68 1.96
N ASN A 91 -20.37 6.01 1.32
CA ASN A 91 -21.58 5.19 1.31
C ASN A 91 -21.62 4.19 0.14
N ALA A 92 -20.63 4.21 -0.77
CA ALA A 92 -20.66 3.41 -1.99
C ALA A 92 -20.16 1.98 -1.77
N HIS A 93 -20.85 1.03 -2.41
CA HIS A 93 -20.37 -0.33 -2.57
C HIS A 93 -19.64 -0.47 -3.90
N VAL A 94 -18.35 -0.81 -3.86
CA VAL A 94 -17.45 -0.85 -5.00
C VAL A 94 -17.12 -2.30 -5.35
N THR A 95 -17.49 -2.70 -6.56
CA THR A 95 -17.15 -4.00 -7.14
C THR A 95 -16.13 -3.83 -8.27
N MET A 96 -15.03 -4.56 -8.22
CA MET A 96 -14.06 -4.60 -9.32
C MET A 96 -14.23 -5.90 -10.12
N GLN A 97 -14.30 -5.79 -11.44
CA GLN A 97 -14.33 -6.96 -12.31
C GLN A 97 -12.95 -7.64 -12.33
N LYS A 98 -12.92 -8.97 -12.38
CA LYS A 98 -11.67 -9.74 -12.46
C LYS A 98 -10.88 -9.32 -13.71
N GLY A 99 -9.61 -8.93 -13.49
CA GLY A 99 -8.73 -8.42 -14.55
C GLY A 99 -8.83 -6.90 -14.78
N SER A 100 -9.67 -6.19 -14.01
CA SER A 100 -9.62 -4.73 -13.95
C SER A 100 -8.43 -4.26 -13.10
N MET A 101 -7.98 -3.04 -13.38
CA MET A 101 -6.86 -2.38 -12.70
C MET A 101 -7.33 -1.14 -11.94
N PHE A 102 -6.68 -0.88 -10.83
CA PHE A 102 -6.83 0.31 -10.01
C PHE A 102 -5.49 1.04 -9.91
N MET A 103 -5.46 2.36 -10.03
CA MET A 103 -4.20 3.12 -9.88
C MET A 103 -4.40 4.41 -9.11
N ILE A 104 -3.54 4.62 -8.12
CA ILE A 104 -3.45 5.88 -7.38
C ILE A 104 -2.08 6.52 -7.60
N HIS A 105 -2.07 7.83 -7.76
CA HIS A 105 -0.85 8.62 -7.86
C HIS A 105 -1.07 10.04 -7.35
N GLU A 106 0.00 10.80 -7.19
CA GLU A 106 -0.08 12.20 -6.82
C GLU A 106 -0.82 13.05 -7.88
N PRO A 107 -1.56 14.10 -7.46
CA PRO A 107 -2.09 15.06 -8.41
C PRO A 107 -0.94 15.77 -9.14
N TRP A 108 -1.09 15.91 -10.45
CA TRP A 108 -0.08 16.57 -11.29
C TRP A 108 -0.72 17.65 -12.16
N ILE A 109 0.11 18.59 -12.61
CA ILE A 109 -0.28 19.65 -13.54
C ILE A 109 0.92 20.03 -14.41
N THR A 110 0.66 20.50 -15.63
CA THR A 110 1.65 21.20 -16.44
C THR A 110 1.46 22.71 -16.30
N MET A 111 2.50 23.45 -15.93
CA MET A 111 2.46 24.90 -15.76
C MET A 111 3.76 25.55 -16.26
N GLN A 112 3.66 26.74 -16.85
CA GLN A 112 4.79 27.64 -17.10
C GLN A 112 4.51 29.00 -16.48
N GLY A 113 5.55 29.70 -16.02
CA GLY A 113 5.38 31.05 -15.46
C GLY A 113 6.56 31.51 -14.61
N ALA A 114 6.33 32.56 -13.84
CA ALA A 114 7.33 33.10 -12.93
C ALA A 114 7.64 32.10 -11.79
N LYS A 115 8.88 32.16 -11.27
CA LYS A 115 9.36 31.31 -10.18
C LYS A 115 8.40 31.24 -8.99
N ASP A 116 7.86 32.37 -8.57
CA ASP A 116 7.00 32.43 -7.38
C ASP A 116 5.63 31.81 -7.63
N ASP A 117 5.14 31.82 -8.87
CA ASP A 117 3.89 31.14 -9.24
C ASP A 117 4.08 29.63 -9.29
N LEU A 118 5.22 29.16 -9.80
CA LEU A 118 5.57 27.73 -9.79
C LEU A 118 5.67 27.20 -8.35
N LYS A 119 6.30 27.95 -7.45
CA LYS A 119 6.37 27.59 -6.02
C LYS A 119 4.99 27.53 -5.36
N LYS A 120 4.16 28.56 -5.57
CA LYS A 120 2.78 28.56 -5.04
C LYS A 120 1.97 27.38 -5.55
N THR A 121 2.18 26.96 -6.80
CA THR A 121 1.51 25.80 -7.37
C THR A 121 2.02 24.49 -6.75
N ALA A 122 3.33 24.35 -6.53
CA ALA A 122 3.87 23.19 -5.81
C ALA A 122 3.25 23.07 -4.39
N ASP A 123 3.22 24.17 -3.63
CA ASP A 123 2.59 24.19 -2.29
C ASP A 123 1.09 23.83 -2.33
N ARG A 124 0.39 24.11 -3.45
CA ARG A 124 -1.01 23.73 -3.65
C ARG A 124 -1.15 22.24 -3.96
N LEU A 125 -0.24 21.67 -4.76
CA LEU A 125 -0.22 20.24 -5.04
C LEU A 125 0.03 19.44 -3.77
N ASP A 126 0.96 19.87 -2.90
CA ASP A 126 1.20 19.22 -1.61
C ASP A 126 -0.07 19.15 -0.74
N LYS A 127 -0.81 20.27 -0.68
CA LYS A 127 -2.10 20.33 0.05
C LYS A 127 -3.14 19.40 -0.58
N LEU A 128 -3.16 19.31 -1.90
CA LEU A 128 -4.09 18.44 -2.62
C LEU A 128 -3.74 16.96 -2.40
N THR A 129 -2.46 16.59 -2.43
CA THR A 129 -1.96 15.25 -2.08
C THR A 129 -2.43 14.85 -0.69
N GLN A 130 -2.22 15.72 0.31
CA GLN A 130 -2.67 15.49 1.68
C GLN A 130 -4.18 15.31 1.77
N SER A 131 -4.95 16.19 1.10
CA SER A 131 -6.41 16.10 1.08
C SER A 131 -6.89 14.80 0.45
N ILE A 132 -6.30 14.35 -0.66
CA ILE A 132 -6.67 13.11 -1.35
C ILE A 132 -6.32 11.90 -0.48
N ALA A 133 -5.12 11.88 0.11
CA ALA A 133 -4.70 10.79 0.98
C ALA A 133 -5.63 10.64 2.20
N GLN A 134 -6.14 11.74 2.75
CA GLN A 134 -7.15 11.70 3.82
C GLN A 134 -8.45 11.03 3.36
N LEU A 135 -8.92 11.33 2.14
CA LEU A 135 -10.12 10.69 1.58
C LEU A 135 -9.92 9.19 1.34
N TYR A 136 -8.75 8.78 0.88
CA TYR A 136 -8.43 7.36 0.77
C TYR A 136 -8.33 6.68 2.14
N ALA A 137 -7.79 7.37 3.16
CA ALA A 137 -7.74 6.84 4.51
C ALA A 137 -9.14 6.58 5.07
N GLU A 138 -10.11 7.47 4.78
CA GLU A 138 -11.51 7.26 5.16
C GLU A 138 -12.15 6.02 4.53
N LYS A 139 -11.77 5.66 3.29
CA LYS A 139 -12.29 4.46 2.60
C LYS A 139 -11.56 3.17 3.00
N THR A 140 -10.23 3.24 3.09
CA THR A 140 -9.34 2.06 3.23
C THR A 140 -9.00 1.71 4.67
N ASN A 141 -9.13 2.67 5.59
CA ASN A 141 -8.57 2.62 6.95
C ASN A 141 -7.03 2.52 7.02
N LEU A 142 -6.32 2.76 5.92
CA LEU A 142 -4.85 2.81 5.90
C LEU A 142 -4.33 4.14 6.47
N PRO A 143 -3.14 4.16 7.11
CA PRO A 143 -2.52 5.39 7.57
C PRO A 143 -2.23 6.37 6.42
N VAL A 144 -2.55 7.64 6.61
CA VAL A 144 -2.27 8.72 5.63
C VAL A 144 -0.82 8.70 5.11
N PRO A 145 0.24 8.53 5.94
CA PRO A 145 1.61 8.47 5.43
C PRO A 145 1.87 7.29 4.47
N GLN A 146 1.20 6.15 4.69
CA GLN A 146 1.31 5.01 3.78
C GLN A 146 0.65 5.32 2.44
N LEU A 147 -0.53 5.96 2.46
CA LEU A 147 -1.25 6.34 1.24
C LEU A 147 -0.50 7.39 0.42
N ILE A 148 0.12 8.38 1.07
CA ILE A 148 0.99 9.36 0.39
C ILE A 148 2.15 8.65 -0.29
N LYS A 149 2.80 7.70 0.40
CA LYS A 149 3.89 6.93 -0.20
C LYS A 149 3.41 6.16 -1.43
N MET A 150 2.29 5.44 -1.33
CA MET A 150 1.72 4.71 -2.46
C MET A 150 1.38 5.64 -3.64
N MET A 151 0.84 6.83 -3.36
CA MET A 151 0.57 7.83 -4.40
C MET A 151 1.86 8.35 -5.04
N SER A 152 2.91 8.61 -4.27
CA SER A 152 4.20 9.07 -4.81
C SER A 152 4.90 8.03 -5.69
N GLU A 153 4.63 6.74 -5.46
CA GLU A 153 5.20 5.60 -6.19
C GLU A 153 4.37 5.22 -7.44
N GLU A 154 3.27 5.92 -7.73
CA GLU A 154 2.29 5.54 -8.77
C GLU A 154 1.88 4.06 -8.63
N THR A 155 1.11 3.76 -7.58
CA THR A 155 0.77 2.39 -7.25
C THR A 155 -0.36 1.86 -8.14
N TRP A 156 -0.06 0.77 -8.85
CA TRP A 156 -1.02 -0.03 -9.60
C TRP A 156 -1.43 -1.26 -8.79
N LEU A 157 -2.73 -1.53 -8.73
CA LEU A 157 -3.34 -2.64 -8.01
C LEU A 157 -4.25 -3.45 -8.93
N THR A 158 -4.19 -4.76 -8.80
CA THR A 158 -5.21 -5.67 -9.30
C THR A 158 -6.52 -5.52 -8.53
N ALA A 159 -7.61 -6.08 -9.06
CA ALA A 159 -8.89 -6.12 -8.36
C ALA A 159 -8.80 -6.76 -6.96
N ASP A 160 -8.03 -7.84 -6.82
CA ASP A 160 -7.87 -8.54 -5.55
C ASP A 160 -7.08 -7.69 -4.54
N GLU A 161 -5.97 -7.08 -4.96
CA GLU A 161 -5.15 -6.19 -4.11
C GLU A 161 -5.93 -4.93 -3.69
N ALA A 162 -6.74 -4.37 -4.59
CA ALA A 162 -7.58 -3.21 -4.28
C ALA A 162 -8.65 -3.54 -3.22
N VAL A 163 -9.19 -4.76 -3.23
CA VAL A 163 -10.11 -5.23 -2.17
C VAL A 163 -9.35 -5.49 -0.86
N GLU A 164 -8.19 -6.14 -0.92
CA GLU A 164 -7.34 -6.42 0.24
C GLU A 164 -6.94 -5.13 0.98
N LEU A 165 -6.60 -4.09 0.22
CA LEU A 165 -6.22 -2.78 0.76
C LEU A 165 -7.42 -1.86 1.07
N GLY A 166 -8.65 -2.32 0.84
CA GLY A 166 -9.88 -1.60 1.18
C GLY A 166 -10.27 -0.46 0.22
N PHE A 167 -9.67 -0.39 -0.97
CA PHE A 167 -10.10 0.54 -2.03
C PHE A 167 -11.41 0.09 -2.71
N ALA A 168 -11.66 -1.23 -2.70
CA ALA A 168 -12.88 -1.84 -3.22
C ALA A 168 -13.47 -2.84 -2.20
N ASP A 169 -14.74 -3.18 -2.36
CA ASP A 169 -15.48 -4.03 -1.42
C ASP A 169 -15.57 -5.49 -1.89
N LYS A 170 -15.53 -5.74 -3.20
CA LYS A 170 -15.67 -7.09 -3.78
C LYS A 170 -15.00 -7.21 -5.15
N VAL A 171 -14.47 -8.40 -5.45
CA VAL A 171 -14.13 -8.82 -6.81
C VAL A 171 -15.26 -9.65 -7.41
N ASP A 172 -15.64 -9.35 -8.65
CA ASP A 172 -16.60 -10.15 -9.42
C ASP A 172 -15.90 -10.90 -10.56
N GLY A 173 -16.07 -12.23 -10.59
CA GLY A 173 -15.51 -13.11 -11.62
C GLY A 173 -16.46 -13.36 -12.79
N THR A 174 -17.73 -12.93 -12.69
CA THR A 174 -18.69 -13.07 -13.79
C THR A 174 -18.43 -11.99 -14.83
N LYS A 175 -18.04 -12.40 -16.04
CA LYS A 175 -17.83 -11.48 -17.17
C LYS A 175 -19.20 -11.02 -17.70
N SER A 176 -19.84 -10.09 -16.99
CA SER A 176 -20.98 -9.34 -17.50
C SER A 176 -20.46 -8.09 -18.20
N VAL A 177 -20.62 -8.03 -19.53
CA VAL A 177 -20.30 -6.84 -20.31
C VAL A 177 -21.57 -6.00 -20.43
N ASN A 178 -21.62 -4.87 -19.71
CA ASN A 178 -22.73 -3.93 -19.85
C ASN A 178 -22.64 -3.22 -21.20
N ALA A 179 -23.68 -3.39 -22.02
CA ALA A 179 -23.88 -2.68 -23.27
C ALA A 179 -25.10 -1.76 -23.17
N SER A 180 -24.97 -0.52 -23.63
CA SER A 180 -26.10 0.41 -23.71
C SER A 180 -26.06 1.19 -25.02
N ILE A 181 -27.23 1.63 -25.49
CA ILE A 181 -27.35 2.45 -26.70
C ILE A 181 -28.08 3.74 -26.32
N ASP A 182 -27.47 4.87 -26.68
CA ASP A 182 -28.10 6.19 -26.59
C ASP A 182 -27.68 7.05 -27.80
N ASN A 183 -28.60 7.83 -28.38
CA ASN A 183 -28.34 8.79 -29.46
C ASN A 183 -27.32 8.33 -30.55
N ASN A 184 -27.57 7.20 -31.21
CA ASN A 184 -26.68 6.61 -32.25
C ASN A 184 -25.26 6.25 -31.77
N LYS A 185 -25.11 5.98 -30.48
CA LYS A 185 -23.86 5.58 -29.86
C LYS A 185 -24.09 4.30 -29.07
N LEU A 186 -23.33 3.26 -29.41
CA LEU A 186 -23.29 1.99 -28.69
C LEU A 186 -22.10 2.04 -27.72
N SER A 187 -22.38 1.96 -26.43
CA SER A 187 -21.37 1.92 -25.37
C SER A 187 -21.27 0.49 -24.83
N ILE A 188 -20.14 -0.18 -25.05
CA ILE A 188 -19.85 -1.53 -24.53
C ILE A 188 -18.67 -1.46 -23.58
N GLY A 189 -18.87 -1.71 -22.30
CA GLY A 189 -17.78 -1.68 -21.31
C GLY A 189 -17.03 -0.34 -21.29
N GLY A 190 -17.72 0.75 -21.61
CA GLY A 190 -17.15 2.10 -21.73
C GLY A 190 -16.43 2.41 -23.05
N LEU A 191 -16.47 1.52 -24.04
CA LEU A 191 -16.05 1.84 -25.40
C LEU A 191 -17.23 2.33 -26.22
N ASP A 192 -17.03 3.47 -26.84
CA ASP A 192 -18.05 4.20 -27.57
C ASP A 192 -17.91 3.98 -29.07
N PHE A 193 -18.90 3.33 -29.66
CA PHE A 193 -18.98 3.07 -31.09
C PHE A 193 -20.08 3.92 -31.70
N SER A 194 -19.74 4.72 -32.72
CA SER A 194 -20.75 5.38 -33.54
C SER A 194 -21.56 4.31 -34.29
N CYS A 195 -22.84 4.22 -33.98
CA CYS A 195 -23.79 3.41 -34.72
C CYS A 195 -24.69 4.25 -35.63
N ALA A 196 -24.29 5.48 -35.96
CA ALA A 196 -25.03 6.38 -36.86
C ALA A 196 -25.32 5.76 -38.23
N THR A 197 -24.44 4.87 -38.71
CA THR A 197 -24.60 4.12 -39.97
C THR A 197 -25.62 2.99 -39.86
N TYR A 198 -25.96 2.56 -38.64
CA TYR A 198 -26.80 1.40 -38.36
C TYR A 198 -28.13 1.85 -37.74
N CYS A 199 -28.99 2.44 -38.56
CA CYS A 199 -30.30 2.96 -38.16
C CYS A 199 -31.27 1.91 -37.57
N LYS A 200 -30.99 0.62 -37.75
CA LYS A 200 -31.77 -0.50 -37.14
C LYS A 200 -31.12 -1.10 -35.89
N LEU A 201 -29.98 -0.58 -35.44
CA LEU A 201 -29.27 -1.18 -34.30
C LEU A 201 -30.09 -1.08 -33.00
N GLN A 202 -30.84 0.02 -32.82
CA GLN A 202 -31.76 0.14 -31.69
C GLN A 202 -32.83 -0.96 -31.68
N GLU A 203 -33.42 -1.29 -32.84
CA GLU A 203 -34.43 -2.35 -32.97
C GLU A 203 -33.83 -3.75 -32.70
N PHE A 204 -32.58 -3.98 -33.08
CA PHE A 204 -31.86 -5.25 -32.88
C PHE A 204 -31.69 -5.61 -31.39
N PHE A 205 -31.37 -4.62 -30.55
CA PHE A 205 -31.28 -4.82 -29.09
C PHE A 205 -32.65 -4.75 -28.39
N GLN A 206 -33.64 -4.11 -29.02
CA GLN A 206 -35.01 -4.07 -28.47
C GLN A 206 -35.71 -5.42 -28.55
N CYS A 207 -35.34 -6.29 -29.51
CA CYS A 207 -35.89 -7.64 -29.62
C CYS A 207 -35.34 -8.65 -28.58
N HIS A 208 -34.40 -8.24 -27.72
CA HIS A 208 -33.82 -9.08 -26.67
C HIS A 208 -34.08 -8.54 -25.25
N GLN A 209 -35.05 -7.64 -25.06
CA GLN A 209 -35.36 -7.08 -23.73
C GLN A 209 -36.29 -7.96 -22.86
N GLU A 210 -36.69 -9.16 -23.31
CA GLU A 210 -37.53 -10.06 -22.50
C GLU A 210 -37.06 -11.52 -22.42
N ASP A 211 -35.83 -11.83 -22.84
CA ASP A 211 -35.23 -13.10 -22.45
C ASP A 211 -34.14 -12.79 -21.43
N GLU A 212 -34.46 -13.00 -20.14
CA GLU A 212 -33.45 -13.49 -19.22
C GLU A 212 -32.76 -14.65 -19.94
N ILE A 213 -31.53 -14.44 -20.38
CA ILE A 213 -30.64 -15.55 -20.71
C ILE A 213 -30.36 -16.25 -19.38
N THR A 214 -31.32 -17.04 -18.93
CA THR A 214 -31.07 -18.14 -18.01
C THR A 214 -30.20 -19.08 -18.81
N MET A 215 -28.90 -19.08 -18.49
CA MET A 215 -27.99 -20.15 -18.90
C MET A 215 -28.40 -21.44 -18.16
N ASN A 216 -29.55 -21.99 -18.55
CA ASN A 216 -30.01 -23.34 -18.26
C ASN A 216 -30.25 -24.03 -19.62
N GLU A 217 -29.23 -24.08 -20.46
CA GLU A 217 -29.12 -25.15 -21.45
C GLU A 217 -27.87 -25.94 -21.13
N GLU A 218 -28.11 -27.17 -20.69
CA GLU A 218 -27.12 -28.22 -20.58
C GLU A 218 -26.34 -28.30 -21.90
N VAL A 219 -25.08 -27.90 -21.85
CA VAL A 219 -24.12 -28.32 -22.85
C VAL A 219 -24.03 -29.84 -22.72
N LYS A 220 -24.62 -30.55 -23.69
CA LYS A 220 -24.39 -31.98 -23.90
C LYS A 220 -22.91 -32.18 -24.23
N THR A 221 -22.10 -32.30 -23.19
CA THR A 221 -20.79 -32.90 -23.25
C THR A 221 -20.98 -34.38 -22.99
N GLU A 222 -20.84 -35.17 -24.05
CA GLU A 222 -20.53 -36.59 -23.91
C GLU A 222 -19.12 -36.72 -23.33
N ASP A 223 -18.98 -36.50 -22.02
CA ASP A 223 -17.82 -36.94 -21.27
C ASP A 223 -18.30 -37.70 -20.03
N LYS A 224 -18.25 -39.03 -20.17
CA LYS A 224 -18.55 -40.01 -19.13
C LYS A 224 -17.47 -39.96 -18.05
N ASN A 225 -17.61 -39.04 -17.11
CA ASN A 225 -17.25 -39.14 -15.69
C ASN A 225 -17.00 -37.72 -15.16
N LEU A 226 -18.02 -37.09 -14.58
CA LEU A 226 -17.89 -36.31 -13.35
C LEU A 226 -19.31 -35.93 -12.89
N THR A 227 -19.83 -36.66 -11.92
CA THR A 227 -21.03 -36.26 -11.17
C THR A 227 -20.71 -35.00 -10.37
N VAL A 228 -21.27 -33.85 -10.78
CA VAL A 228 -21.29 -32.64 -9.95
C VAL A 228 -22.50 -32.73 -9.03
N THR A 229 -22.23 -33.06 -7.78
CA THR A 229 -23.19 -33.03 -6.68
C THR A 229 -23.50 -31.58 -6.30
N GLU A 230 -24.78 -31.33 -6.06
CA GLU A 230 -25.43 -30.13 -5.50
C GLU A 230 -24.52 -29.18 -4.70
N THR A 231 -24.70 -27.87 -4.95
CA THR A 231 -24.14 -26.75 -4.17
C THR A 231 -24.46 -26.91 -2.69
N LYS A 232 -23.51 -27.49 -1.95
CA LYS A 232 -23.49 -27.44 -0.49
C LYS A 232 -23.12 -26.02 -0.07
N SER A 233 -23.94 -25.48 0.83
CA SER A 233 -23.68 -24.33 1.70
C SER A 233 -22.21 -24.19 2.08
N ALA A 234 -21.75 -22.94 2.24
CA ALA A 234 -20.43 -22.58 2.78
C ALA A 234 -19.94 -23.62 3.81
N VAL A 235 -18.96 -24.44 3.40
CA VAL A 235 -18.41 -25.48 4.27
C VAL A 235 -17.53 -24.78 5.30
N THR A 236 -18.02 -24.68 6.53
CA THR A 236 -17.23 -24.20 7.66
C THR A 236 -16.35 -25.33 8.16
N PHE A 237 -15.04 -25.21 7.97
CA PHE A 237 -14.07 -26.12 8.59
C PHE A 237 -13.80 -25.65 10.01
N THR A 238 -13.91 -26.57 10.97
CA THR A 238 -13.58 -26.29 12.38
C THR A 238 -12.16 -26.71 12.74
N ASP A 239 -11.50 -27.47 11.87
CA ASP A 239 -10.14 -27.97 12.07
C ASP A 239 -9.40 -28.18 10.74
N VAL A 240 -8.08 -28.04 10.78
CA VAL A 240 -7.16 -28.14 9.62
C VAL A 240 -7.19 -29.55 9.02
N ALA A 241 -7.36 -30.61 9.82
CA ALA A 241 -7.44 -31.97 9.30
C ALA A 241 -8.67 -32.18 8.39
N GLN A 242 -9.79 -31.51 8.69
CA GLN A 242 -10.98 -31.55 7.85
C GLN A 242 -10.75 -30.85 6.51
N MET A 243 -10.01 -29.74 6.53
CA MET A 243 -9.65 -28.98 5.33
C MET A 243 -8.69 -29.76 4.43
N ILE A 244 -7.65 -30.39 5.00
CA ILE A 244 -6.70 -31.24 4.26
C ILE A 244 -7.41 -32.43 3.60
N LYS A 245 -8.37 -33.04 4.30
CA LYS A 245 -9.14 -34.16 3.75
C LYS A 245 -10.09 -33.72 2.63
N ALA A 246 -10.65 -32.53 2.73
CA ALA A 246 -11.58 -31.99 1.73
C ALA A 246 -10.85 -31.47 0.48
N TYR A 247 -9.68 -30.85 0.64
CA TYR A 247 -8.93 -30.20 -0.44
C TYR A 247 -7.42 -30.50 -0.37
N PRO A 248 -7.00 -31.77 -0.58
CA PRO A 248 -5.62 -32.19 -0.35
C PRO A 248 -4.61 -31.48 -1.26
N ASP A 249 -4.92 -31.31 -2.55
CA ASP A 249 -4.01 -30.65 -3.50
C ASP A 249 -3.86 -29.15 -3.23
N PHE A 250 -4.94 -28.48 -2.85
CA PHE A 250 -4.92 -27.05 -2.53
C PHE A 250 -4.17 -26.79 -1.23
N CYS A 251 -4.44 -27.58 -0.18
CA CYS A 251 -3.69 -27.50 1.07
C CYS A 251 -2.20 -27.83 0.85
N ARG A 252 -1.88 -28.77 -0.05
CA ARG A 252 -0.49 -29.06 -0.44
C ARG A 252 0.16 -27.87 -1.13
N ALA A 253 -0.52 -27.24 -2.09
CA ALA A 253 0.01 -26.05 -2.78
C ALA A 253 0.30 -24.89 -1.82
N ILE A 254 -0.60 -24.63 -0.85
CA ILE A 254 -0.37 -23.63 0.20
C ILE A 254 0.83 -24.02 1.07
N ALA A 255 0.93 -25.29 1.47
CA ALA A 255 2.05 -25.77 2.28
C ALA A 255 3.39 -25.63 1.54
N ASP A 256 3.42 -25.96 0.25
CA ASP A 256 4.60 -25.83 -0.61
C ASP A 256 5.02 -24.37 -0.76
N GLU A 257 4.06 -23.45 -0.96
CA GLU A 257 4.32 -22.01 -1.05
C GLU A 257 4.84 -21.44 0.28
N ALA A 258 4.20 -21.79 1.40
CA ALA A 258 4.61 -21.36 2.73
C ALA A 258 6.02 -21.88 3.06
N PHE A 259 6.32 -23.13 2.69
CA PHE A 259 7.65 -23.72 2.87
C PHE A 259 8.71 -23.03 2.01
N ALA A 260 8.40 -22.69 0.76
CA ALA A 260 9.31 -21.95 -0.13
C ALA A 260 9.60 -20.52 0.40
N LYS A 261 8.56 -19.82 0.88
CA LYS A 261 8.70 -18.50 1.52
C LYS A 261 9.53 -18.60 2.80
N GLY A 262 9.25 -19.59 3.66
CA GLY A 262 9.98 -19.85 4.89
C GLY A 262 11.46 -20.16 4.66
N GLN A 263 11.79 -21.01 3.68
CA GLN A 263 13.18 -21.29 3.31
C GLN A 263 13.91 -20.04 2.82
N SER A 264 13.25 -19.21 2.02
CA SER A 264 13.86 -18.00 1.47
C SER A 264 14.17 -16.99 2.58
N ALA A 265 13.20 -16.76 3.49
CA ALA A 265 13.38 -15.89 4.65
C ALA A 265 14.49 -16.39 5.58
N GLU A 266 14.55 -17.70 5.84
CA GLU A 266 15.56 -18.29 6.73
C GLU A 266 16.97 -18.23 6.12
N ARG A 267 17.10 -18.45 4.80
CA ARG A 267 18.38 -18.29 4.10
C ARG A 267 18.87 -16.85 4.14
N GLU A 268 17.96 -15.89 4.00
CA GLU A 268 18.29 -14.47 4.10
C GLU A 268 18.74 -14.09 5.51
N ARG A 269 18.01 -14.54 6.55
CA ARG A 269 18.39 -14.35 7.95
C ARG A 269 19.78 -14.92 8.26
N ILE A 270 20.07 -16.15 7.85
CA ILE A 270 21.38 -16.79 8.07
C ILE A 270 22.48 -16.02 7.31
N LYS A 271 22.21 -15.58 6.08
CA LYS A 271 23.15 -14.78 5.28
C LYS A 271 23.49 -13.45 5.97
N GLU A 272 22.52 -12.77 6.57
CA GLU A 272 22.76 -11.55 7.35
C GLU A 272 23.59 -11.83 8.62
N LEU A 273 23.30 -12.94 9.32
CA LEU A 273 24.10 -13.38 10.48
C LEU A 273 25.54 -13.74 10.10
N ASP A 274 25.74 -14.41 8.95
CA ASP A 274 27.05 -14.73 8.40
C ASP A 274 27.84 -13.47 8.03
N ALA A 275 27.17 -12.44 7.50
CA ALA A 275 27.81 -11.17 7.16
C ALA A 275 28.40 -10.44 8.38
N MET A 276 27.89 -10.71 9.59
CA MET A 276 28.40 -10.16 10.85
C MET A 276 29.50 -11.01 11.50
N SER A 277 29.88 -12.14 10.89
CA SER A 277 30.83 -13.09 11.47
C SER A 277 32.18 -12.44 11.76
N SER A 278 32.57 -12.49 13.04
CA SER A 278 33.88 -12.09 13.52
C SER A 278 34.40 -13.11 14.53
N LYS A 279 35.72 -13.36 14.54
CA LYS A 279 36.35 -14.36 15.43
C LYS A 279 36.08 -14.13 16.93
N GLN A 280 35.72 -12.91 17.34
CA GLN A 280 35.49 -12.56 18.74
C GLN A 280 34.07 -12.94 19.23
N HIS A 281 33.07 -12.99 18.34
CA HIS A 281 31.65 -13.15 18.71
C HIS A 281 30.95 -14.32 18.05
N GLU A 282 31.74 -15.28 17.56
CA GLU A 282 31.26 -16.47 16.84
C GLU A 282 30.25 -17.30 17.66
N SER A 283 30.42 -17.35 18.99
CA SER A 283 29.50 -18.05 19.88
C SER A 283 28.09 -17.44 19.90
N LEU A 284 27.98 -16.11 19.90
CA LEU A 284 26.70 -15.41 19.89
C LEU A 284 25.99 -15.54 18.54
N ILE A 285 26.76 -15.52 17.45
CA ILE A 285 26.23 -15.71 16.10
C ILE A 285 25.75 -17.15 15.90
N ASN A 286 26.50 -18.15 16.36
CA ASN A 286 26.08 -19.55 16.29
C ASN A 286 24.84 -19.81 17.15
N LYS A 287 24.73 -19.19 18.32
CA LYS A 287 23.53 -19.23 19.15
C LYS A 287 22.31 -18.66 18.42
N ALA A 288 22.46 -17.51 17.75
CA ALA A 288 21.39 -16.90 16.95
C ALA A 288 20.99 -17.76 15.74
N LYS A 289 21.94 -18.47 15.12
CA LYS A 289 21.68 -19.36 13.99
C LYS A 289 20.90 -20.60 14.39
N TYR A 290 21.32 -21.27 15.46
CA TYR A 290 20.94 -22.66 15.72
C TYR A 290 20.08 -22.87 16.97
N GLU A 291 20.04 -21.89 17.88
CA GLU A 291 19.36 -22.05 19.17
C GLU A 291 18.21 -21.04 19.36
N THR A 292 18.48 -19.74 19.18
CA THR A 292 17.50 -18.69 19.50
C THR A 292 16.73 -18.17 18.28
N PHE A 293 17.17 -18.48 17.07
CA PHE A 293 16.55 -18.05 15.81
C PHE A 293 16.37 -16.53 15.69
N GLU A 294 17.22 -15.75 16.37
CA GLU A 294 17.18 -14.29 16.38
C GLU A 294 17.57 -13.70 15.01
N ASP A 295 17.04 -12.51 14.70
CA ASP A 295 17.45 -11.76 13.51
C ASP A 295 18.83 -11.11 13.68
N ALA A 296 19.40 -10.62 12.58
CA ALA A 296 20.72 -10.00 12.59
C ALA A 296 20.80 -8.75 13.49
N LYS A 297 19.72 -7.97 13.57
CA LYS A 297 19.67 -6.76 14.39
C LYS A 297 19.73 -7.07 15.89
N SER A 298 18.97 -8.07 16.32
CA SER A 298 18.92 -8.55 17.70
C SER A 298 20.26 -9.17 18.10
N CYS A 299 20.85 -9.96 17.21
CA CYS A 299 22.19 -10.53 17.42
C CYS A 299 23.25 -9.42 17.54
N ALA A 300 23.24 -8.42 16.65
CA ALA A 300 24.16 -7.27 16.71
C ALA A 300 24.01 -6.49 18.03
N PHE A 301 22.78 -6.29 18.50
CA PHE A 301 22.52 -5.65 19.78
C PHE A 301 23.10 -6.46 20.95
N ASN A 302 22.94 -7.78 20.93
CA ASN A 302 23.51 -8.67 21.94
C ASN A 302 25.04 -8.66 21.93
N ILE A 303 25.67 -8.58 20.76
CA ILE A 303 27.13 -8.41 20.62
C ILE A 303 27.58 -7.09 21.25
N LEU A 304 26.92 -5.98 20.95
CA LEU A 304 27.24 -4.67 21.52
C LEU A 304 27.10 -4.67 23.05
N LYS A 305 26.07 -5.33 23.57
CA LYS A 305 25.86 -5.47 25.02
C LYS A 305 27.01 -6.26 25.66
N ALA A 306 27.44 -7.36 25.06
CA ALA A 306 28.56 -8.16 25.55
C ALA A 306 29.89 -7.39 25.49
N GLN A 307 30.14 -6.64 24.41
CA GLN A 307 31.34 -5.78 24.29
C GLN A 307 31.38 -4.69 25.36
N LYS A 308 30.23 -4.05 25.64
CA LYS A 308 30.15 -3.05 26.71
C LYS A 308 30.50 -3.65 28.07
N GLN A 309 29.95 -4.83 28.39
CA GLN A 309 30.25 -5.50 29.65
C GLN A 309 31.74 -5.83 29.79
N GLN A 310 32.37 -6.33 28.71
CA GLN A 310 33.80 -6.62 28.70
C GLN A 310 34.66 -5.36 28.90
N LEU A 311 34.26 -4.24 28.31
CA LEU A 311 34.95 -2.95 28.50
C LEU A 311 34.81 -2.43 29.93
N ASP A 312 33.63 -2.56 30.54
CA ASP A 312 33.39 -2.17 31.93
C ASP A 312 34.25 -3.02 32.90
N GLU A 313 34.39 -4.32 32.63
CA GLU A 313 35.26 -5.24 33.39
C GLU A 313 36.75 -4.88 33.22
N GLN A 314 37.20 -4.57 31.99
CA GLN A 314 38.57 -4.13 31.72
C GLN A 314 38.90 -2.79 32.37
N ALA A 315 37.98 -1.83 32.33
CA ALA A 315 38.13 -0.54 33.00
C ALA A 315 38.30 -0.71 34.51
N SER A 316 37.51 -1.62 35.10
CA SER A 316 37.61 -1.95 36.53
C SER A 316 38.95 -2.60 36.88
N ALA A 317 39.43 -3.53 36.04
CA ALA A 317 40.74 -4.16 36.22
C ALA A 317 41.89 -3.16 36.09
N LEU A 318 41.85 -2.27 35.09
CA LEU A 318 42.84 -1.20 34.93
C LEU A 318 42.87 -0.23 36.11
N GLN A 319 41.70 0.08 36.68
CA GLN A 319 41.61 0.90 37.89
C GLN A 319 42.25 0.20 39.10
N SER A 320 42.07 -1.12 39.23
CA SER A 320 42.73 -1.93 40.25
C SER A 320 44.25 -1.95 40.07
N ASP A 321 44.74 -2.21 38.86
CA ASP A 321 46.18 -2.24 38.54
C ASP A 321 46.84 -0.87 38.75
N ALA A 322 46.17 0.22 38.37
CA ALA A 322 46.66 1.58 38.63
C ALA A 322 46.76 1.89 40.13
N SER A 323 45.84 1.37 40.94
CA SER A 323 45.86 1.53 42.40
C SER A 323 47.03 0.74 43.02
N ALA A 324 47.37 -0.44 42.49
CA ALA A 324 48.52 -1.22 42.95
C ALA A 324 49.88 -0.55 42.67
N LEU A 325 49.97 0.26 41.61
CA LEU A 325 51.17 1.05 41.30
C LEU A 325 51.37 2.26 42.24
N GLN A 326 50.32 2.75 42.91
CA GLN A 326 50.45 3.81 43.92
C GLN A 326 51.08 3.32 45.23
N GLU A 327 51.08 2.00 45.48
CA GLU A 327 51.69 1.39 46.67
C GLU A 327 53.17 0.99 46.48
N VAL A 328 53.70 1.07 45.25
CA VAL A 328 55.12 0.83 44.99
C VAL A 328 55.89 2.10 45.37
N ALA A 329 56.58 2.05 46.51
CA ALA A 329 57.50 3.11 46.92
C ALA A 329 58.53 3.37 45.82
N GLY A 330 58.49 4.55 45.22
CA GLY A 330 59.54 5.00 44.31
C GLY A 330 60.90 4.88 44.98
N VAL A 331 61.92 4.47 44.22
CA VAL A 331 63.32 4.53 44.65
C VAL A 331 63.57 5.93 45.22
N GLN A 332 63.78 6.02 46.53
CA GLN A 332 63.91 7.27 47.24
C GLN A 332 65.04 8.10 46.61
N ASP A 333 64.75 9.39 46.37
CA ASP A 333 65.69 10.47 46.10
C ASP A 333 66.65 10.72 47.30
N ASP A 334 67.28 9.68 47.83
CA ASP A 334 68.20 9.76 48.98
C ASP A 334 69.53 10.46 48.64
N VAL A 335 69.76 10.80 47.36
CA VAL A 335 70.96 11.52 46.93
C VAL A 335 70.75 13.05 46.92
N MET A 336 69.51 13.54 46.73
CA MET A 336 69.22 14.99 46.64
C MET A 336 69.10 15.66 48.01
N THR A 337 68.53 14.98 49.01
CA THR A 337 68.29 15.52 50.35
C THR A 337 69.58 15.72 51.17
N SER A 338 70.59 14.87 50.95
CA SER A 338 71.91 15.00 51.60
C SER A 338 72.66 16.26 51.15
N ALA A 339 72.67 16.55 49.84
CA ALA A 339 73.38 17.68 49.27
C ALA A 339 72.76 19.03 49.68
N GLU A 340 71.42 19.11 49.74
CA GLU A 340 70.73 20.33 50.18
C GLU A 340 70.89 20.58 51.68
N THR A 341 70.93 19.52 52.49
CA THR A 341 71.16 19.64 53.94
C THR A 341 72.58 20.14 54.23
N GLN A 342 73.60 19.64 53.52
CA GLN A 342 74.97 20.13 53.64
C GLN A 342 75.14 21.57 53.15
N ARG A 343 74.50 21.94 52.02
CA ARG A 343 74.50 23.31 51.51
C ARG A 343 73.90 24.29 52.52
N ASN A 344 72.77 23.94 53.12
CA ASN A 344 72.08 24.81 54.07
C ASN A 344 72.84 24.93 55.41
N ALA A 345 73.51 23.86 55.86
CA ALA A 345 74.39 23.91 57.02
C ALA A 345 75.62 24.81 56.77
N MET A 346 76.19 24.76 55.57
CA MET A 346 77.34 25.59 55.18
C MET A 346 76.96 27.08 55.15
N ILE A 347 75.81 27.42 54.53
CA ILE A 347 75.29 28.80 54.48
C ILE A 347 75.04 29.36 55.89
N LYS A 348 74.48 28.55 56.80
CA LYS A 348 74.22 28.97 58.18
C LYS A 348 75.52 29.29 58.94
N SER A 349 76.56 28.48 58.76
CA SER A 349 77.87 28.72 59.41
C SER A 349 78.59 29.99 58.91
N ILE A 350 78.33 30.39 57.66
CA ILE A 350 78.90 31.62 57.08
C ILE A 350 78.18 32.84 57.63
N LEU A 351 76.86 32.76 57.80
CA LEU A 351 76.03 33.85 58.34
C LEU A 351 76.23 34.07 59.86
N GLU A 352 76.62 33.03 60.61
CA GLU A 352 76.89 33.14 62.06
C GLU A 352 78.30 33.68 62.38
N ASN A 353 79.20 33.76 61.38
CA ASN A 353 80.57 34.28 61.53
C ASN A 353 80.81 35.64 60.85
N MET A 354 79.75 36.28 60.33
CA MET A 354 79.73 37.68 59.89
C MET A 354 79.10 38.54 60.98
#